data_AF-A0A401I8D0-F1
#
_entry.id   AF-A0A401I8D0-F1
#
_cell.length_a   1.000
_cell.length_b   1.000
_cell.length_c   1.000
_cell.angle_alpha   90.00
_cell.angle_beta   90.00
_cell.angle_gamma   90.00
#
_symmetry.space_group_name_H-M   'P 1'
#
loop_
_entity.id
_entity.type
_entity.pdbx_description
1 polymer ?
#
loop_
_entity_poly.entity_id
_entity_poly.type
_entity_poly.pdbx_seq_one_letter_code
_entity_poly.pdbx_strand_id
1 'polypeptide(L)'
;MKAERTANDTMKKRWIVLLFICLIGAGGVYYFSSAASSQPGENLQSLLARWDQGEVEEAEKNEIMARLMEYTRNTSKAPKESLPSLSNQLSVMEAGELSIVEYIENPAFYGSSGRESYHFAAYNDRILWFDNKGSMRVDHLLKRADDLYYMLATDYRMSMITGIQLFELRLNQDELQVHPLLTKVGDEGKFTYDSQNHILYYDNGHLYWKEIAANGEEIAVTNGDEDFVLKVAEDGLYRLSSSE
;
A
#
# COMPACT_ATOMS: atom_id res chain seq x y z
N MET A 1 -28.19 40.00 36.21
CA MET A 1 -27.77 39.79 34.80
C MET A 1 -26.28 39.98 34.52
N LYS A 2 -25.54 40.95 35.09
CA LYS A 2 -24.08 41.09 34.81
C LYS A 2 -23.19 40.04 35.51
N ALA A 3 -23.55 39.58 36.71
CA ALA A 3 -22.73 38.65 37.50
C ALA A 3 -22.71 37.21 36.94
N GLU A 4 -23.80 36.72 36.36
CA GLU A 4 -23.87 35.38 35.75
C GLU A 4 -23.04 35.25 34.47
N ARG A 5 -22.91 36.33 33.68
CA ARG A 5 -22.06 36.31 32.48
C ARG A 5 -20.58 36.13 32.81
N THR A 6 -20.10 36.79 33.87
CA THR A 6 -18.70 36.73 34.31
C THR A 6 -18.28 35.34 34.83
N ALA A 7 -19.19 34.62 35.50
CA ALA A 7 -18.93 33.26 36.00
C ALA A 7 -18.86 32.23 34.86
N ASN A 8 -19.69 32.41 33.82
CA ASN A 8 -19.73 31.51 32.66
C ASN A 8 -18.46 31.65 31.79
N ASP A 9 -17.94 32.88 31.62
CA ASP A 9 -16.70 33.11 30.88
C ASP A 9 -15.45 32.59 31.59
N THR A 10 -15.42 32.61 32.92
CA THR A 10 -14.31 32.03 33.70
C THR A 10 -14.33 30.50 33.68
N MET A 11 -15.51 29.87 33.68
CA MET A 11 -15.61 28.42 33.49
C MET A 11 -15.16 27.98 32.09
N LYS A 12 -15.62 28.66 31.02
CA LYS A 12 -15.23 28.32 29.63
C LYS A 12 -13.72 28.41 29.41
N LYS A 13 -13.06 29.43 29.95
CA LYS A 13 -11.59 29.57 29.87
C LYS A 13 -10.84 28.43 30.56
N ARG A 14 -11.33 27.93 31.69
CA ARG A 14 -10.72 26.79 32.42
C ARG A 14 -10.86 25.47 31.64
N TRP A 15 -12.00 25.24 31.00
CA TRP A 15 -12.21 24.06 30.16
C TRP A 15 -11.36 24.07 28.88
N ILE A 16 -11.19 25.25 28.25
CA ILE A 16 -10.32 25.38 27.08
C ILE A 16 -8.86 25.09 27.44
N VAL A 17 -8.37 25.59 28.58
CA VAL A 17 -7.00 25.29 29.04
C VAL A 17 -6.80 23.81 29.34
N LEU A 18 -7.78 23.15 29.98
CA LEU A 18 -7.75 21.71 30.24
C LEU A 18 -7.74 20.89 28.94
N LEU A 19 -8.57 21.25 27.95
CA LEU A 19 -8.57 20.62 26.63
C LEU A 19 -7.22 20.80 25.92
N PHE A 20 -6.59 21.97 26.03
CA PHE A 20 -5.28 22.23 25.45
C PHE A 20 -4.17 21.39 26.11
N ILE A 21 -4.22 21.24 27.44
CA ILE A 21 -3.27 20.38 28.18
C ILE A 21 -3.49 18.91 27.83
N CYS A 22 -4.73 18.45 27.67
CA CYS A 22 -5.02 17.08 27.22
C CYS A 22 -4.57 16.83 25.78
N LEU A 23 -4.72 17.81 24.87
CA LEU A 23 -4.23 17.72 23.49
C LEU A 23 -2.71 17.70 23.41
N ILE A 24 -2.02 18.55 24.19
CA ILE A 24 -0.55 18.54 24.28
C ILE A 24 -0.06 17.25 24.95
N GLY A 25 -0.77 16.74 25.96
CA GLY A 25 -0.47 15.47 26.60
C GLY A 25 -0.64 14.28 25.65
N ALA A 26 -1.72 14.24 24.88
CA ALA A 26 -1.96 13.20 23.89
C ALA A 26 -0.94 13.25 22.73
N GLY A 27 -0.64 14.47 22.23
CA GLY A 27 0.40 14.67 21.21
C GLY A 27 1.80 14.33 21.73
N GLY A 28 2.09 14.66 23.00
CA GLY A 28 3.34 14.32 23.66
C GLY A 28 3.49 12.82 23.87
N VAL A 29 2.45 12.11 24.33
CA VAL A 29 2.47 10.66 24.48
C VAL A 29 2.63 9.95 23.14
N TYR A 30 1.96 10.43 22.08
CA TYR A 30 2.14 9.90 20.71
C TYR A 30 3.56 10.16 20.16
N TYR A 31 4.11 11.34 20.41
CA TYR A 31 5.48 11.69 19.99
C TYR A 31 6.54 10.92 20.80
N PHE A 32 6.35 10.73 22.10
CA PHE A 32 7.26 9.95 22.94
C PHE A 32 7.14 8.45 22.72
N SER A 33 5.95 7.91 22.41
CA SER A 33 5.81 6.48 22.07
C SER A 33 6.40 6.16 20.70
N SER A 34 6.33 7.08 19.74
CA SER A 34 6.98 6.94 18.43
C SER A 34 8.49 7.20 18.47
N ALA A 35 8.99 7.93 19.47
CA ALA A 35 10.43 8.18 19.64
C ALA A 35 11.16 7.15 20.52
N ALA A 36 10.46 6.20 21.15
CA ALA A 36 11.02 5.31 22.16
C ALA A 36 11.14 3.82 21.75
N SER A 37 10.77 3.45 20.52
CA SER A 37 10.71 2.05 20.09
C SER A 37 12.02 1.47 19.55
N SER A 38 12.94 2.29 19.06
CA SER A 38 14.20 1.80 18.52
C SER A 38 15.36 1.98 19.49
N GLN A 39 16.10 0.91 19.77
CA GLN A 39 17.36 1.04 20.49
C GLN A 39 18.33 1.92 19.68
N PRO A 40 18.96 2.95 20.28
CA PRO A 40 19.91 3.79 19.57
C PRO A 40 21.07 2.95 19.03
N GLY A 41 21.19 2.88 17.69
CA GLY A 41 22.31 2.19 17.01
C GLY A 41 21.98 0.83 16.39
N GLU A 42 20.75 0.33 16.48
CA GLU A 42 20.35 -0.86 15.72
C GLU A 42 20.31 -0.56 14.22
N ASN A 43 20.96 -1.39 13.41
CA ASN A 43 20.98 -1.24 11.95
C ASN A 43 19.66 -1.73 11.33
N LEU A 44 19.34 -1.23 10.14
CA LEU A 44 18.07 -1.53 9.46
C LEU A 44 17.85 -3.03 9.21
N GLN A 45 18.90 -3.78 8.90
CA GLN A 45 18.79 -5.22 8.65
C GLN A 45 18.38 -5.98 9.92
N SER A 46 18.91 -5.60 11.08
CA SER A 46 18.50 -6.17 12.38
C SER A 46 17.05 -5.85 12.72
N LEU A 47 16.60 -4.62 12.45
CA LEU A 47 15.20 -4.22 12.64
C LEU A 47 14.24 -5.03 11.77
N LEU A 48 14.57 -5.20 10.48
CA LEU A 48 13.76 -6.01 9.58
C LEU A 48 13.79 -7.49 9.97
N ALA A 49 14.93 -8.02 10.42
CA ALA A 49 15.03 -9.40 10.88
C ALA A 49 14.18 -9.67 12.14
N ARG A 50 14.07 -8.70 13.06
CA ARG A 50 13.14 -8.76 14.21
C ARG A 50 11.70 -8.73 13.75
N TRP A 51 11.36 -7.87 12.79
CA TRP A 51 10.02 -7.81 12.22
C TRP A 51 9.66 -9.14 11.53
N ASP A 52 10.56 -9.71 10.74
CA ASP A 52 10.39 -11.02 10.09
C ASP A 52 10.17 -12.18 11.08
N GLN A 53 10.50 -11.98 12.37
CA GLN A 53 10.34 -12.93 13.46
C GLN A 53 9.14 -12.65 14.37
N GLY A 54 8.32 -11.64 14.06
CA GLY A 54 7.18 -11.28 14.89
C GLY A 54 7.53 -10.50 16.15
N GLU A 55 8.74 -9.93 16.24
CA GLU A 55 9.26 -9.27 17.46
C GLU A 55 9.09 -7.73 17.43
N VAL A 56 8.26 -7.24 16.52
CA VAL A 56 8.03 -5.81 16.28
C VAL A 56 6.56 -5.48 16.53
N GLU A 57 6.35 -4.52 17.42
CA GLU A 57 5.02 -4.01 17.76
C GLU A 57 4.53 -3.00 16.71
N GLU A 58 3.21 -2.81 16.63
CA GLU A 58 2.57 -1.92 15.63
C GLU A 58 3.11 -0.49 15.59
N ALA A 59 3.52 0.05 16.74
CA ALA A 59 4.09 1.40 16.83
C ALA A 59 5.49 1.50 16.21
N GLU A 60 6.27 0.42 16.24
CA GLU A 60 7.65 0.37 15.76
C GLU A 60 7.70 0.14 14.23
N LYS A 61 6.70 -0.54 13.65
CA LYS A 61 6.63 -0.83 12.18
C LYS A 61 6.78 0.43 11.32
N ASN A 62 6.06 1.50 11.64
CA ASN A 62 6.13 2.77 10.92
C ASN A 62 7.53 3.41 10.98
N GLU A 63 8.23 3.24 12.11
CA GLU A 63 9.59 3.74 12.27
C GLU A 63 10.58 2.95 11.41
N ILE A 64 10.47 1.63 11.40
CA ILE A 64 11.32 0.76 10.56
C ILE A 64 11.13 1.12 9.09
N MET A 65 9.88 1.31 8.65
CA MET A 65 9.60 1.70 7.27
C MET A 65 10.13 3.09 6.92
N ALA A 66 10.02 4.07 7.81
CA ALA A 66 10.63 5.39 7.60
C ALA A 66 12.16 5.30 7.41
N ARG A 67 12.82 4.43 8.19
CA ARG A 67 14.26 4.16 8.04
C ARG A 67 14.58 3.45 6.73
N LEU A 68 13.75 2.50 6.29
CA LEU A 68 13.89 1.81 5.02
C LEU A 68 13.79 2.78 3.83
N MET A 69 12.84 3.71 3.87
CA MET A 69 12.74 4.77 2.86
C MET A 69 13.98 5.66 2.88
N GLU A 70 14.43 6.12 4.03
CA GLU A 70 15.64 6.96 4.12
C GLU A 70 16.89 6.22 3.61
N TYR A 71 17.02 4.92 3.94
CA TYR A 71 18.07 4.07 3.37
C TYR A 71 17.98 4.00 1.84
N THR A 72 16.77 3.82 1.30
CA THR A 72 16.52 3.76 -0.15
C THR A 72 16.88 5.09 -0.84
N ARG A 73 16.59 6.23 -0.19
CA ARG A 73 16.91 7.57 -0.73
C ARG A 73 18.41 7.75 -0.87
N ASN A 74 19.15 7.34 0.15
CA ASN A 74 20.59 7.54 0.24
C ASN A 74 21.40 6.55 -0.61
N THR A 75 20.80 5.44 -1.02
CA THR A 75 21.52 4.43 -1.80
C THR A 75 21.61 4.75 -3.30
N SER A 76 20.80 5.68 -3.84
CA SER A 76 20.83 6.33 -5.18
C SER A 76 21.10 5.48 -6.45
N LYS A 77 21.41 4.19 -6.31
CA LYS A 77 21.73 3.24 -7.38
C LYS A 77 21.14 1.88 -7.05
N ALA A 78 20.20 1.46 -7.89
CA ALA A 78 19.58 0.14 -7.94
C ALA A 78 18.98 -0.35 -6.59
N PRO A 79 17.79 0.16 -6.22
CA PRO A 79 17.00 -0.38 -5.11
C PRO A 79 16.84 -1.91 -5.22
N LYS A 80 16.74 -2.44 -6.44
CA LYS A 80 16.55 -3.86 -6.71
C LYS A 80 17.71 -4.78 -6.31
N GLU A 81 18.96 -4.31 -6.27
CA GLU A 81 20.10 -5.15 -5.89
C GLU A 81 20.39 -5.11 -4.39
N SER A 82 20.17 -3.95 -3.76
CA SER A 82 20.55 -3.72 -2.36
C SER A 82 19.43 -4.05 -1.37
N LEU A 83 18.18 -3.71 -1.66
CA LEU A 83 17.08 -3.87 -0.70
C LEU A 83 16.73 -5.33 -0.40
N PRO A 84 16.67 -6.26 -1.38
CA PRO A 84 16.38 -7.66 -1.07
C PRO A 84 17.44 -8.34 -0.19
N SER A 85 18.63 -7.77 -0.06
CA SER A 85 19.66 -8.28 0.86
C SER A 85 19.36 -7.97 2.34
N LEU A 86 18.48 -6.98 2.60
CA LEU A 86 18.10 -6.59 3.95
C LEU A 86 17.06 -7.54 4.56
N SER A 87 16.14 -8.07 3.75
CA SER A 87 15.13 -9.05 4.17
C SER A 87 14.58 -9.81 2.97
N ASN A 88 14.25 -11.08 3.17
CA ASN A 88 13.56 -11.92 2.18
C ASN A 88 12.10 -11.50 1.94
N GLN A 89 11.55 -10.65 2.81
CA GLN A 89 10.21 -10.09 2.68
C GLN A 89 10.18 -8.81 1.84
N LEU A 90 11.36 -8.29 1.46
CA LEU A 90 11.47 -7.15 0.57
C LEU A 90 11.51 -7.58 -0.90
N SER A 91 10.71 -6.91 -1.71
CA SER A 91 10.75 -7.03 -3.16
C SER A 91 10.81 -5.64 -3.80
N VAL A 92 11.40 -5.58 -5.00
CA VAL A 92 11.53 -4.33 -5.76
C VAL A 92 11.14 -4.60 -7.21
N MET A 93 10.19 -3.80 -7.69
CA MET A 93 9.74 -3.81 -9.07
C MET A 93 10.11 -2.50 -9.74
N GLU A 94 10.76 -2.58 -10.90
CA GLU A 94 11.30 -1.42 -11.60
C GLU A 94 10.72 -1.35 -13.01
N ALA A 95 10.32 -0.15 -13.43
CA ALA A 95 9.94 0.15 -14.80
C ALA A 95 10.40 1.57 -15.11
N GLY A 96 11.32 1.73 -16.07
CA GLY A 96 11.88 3.04 -16.39
C GLY A 96 12.56 3.70 -15.18
N GLU A 97 12.06 4.86 -14.78
CA GLU A 97 12.57 5.63 -13.63
C GLU A 97 11.82 5.33 -12.32
N LEU A 98 10.73 4.56 -12.38
CA LEU A 98 9.91 4.24 -11.23
C LEU A 98 10.31 2.88 -10.65
N SER A 99 10.57 2.88 -9.35
CA SER A 99 10.71 1.67 -8.54
C SER A 99 9.58 1.61 -7.52
N ILE A 100 8.96 0.45 -7.37
CA ILE A 100 8.04 0.14 -6.28
C ILE A 100 8.77 -0.79 -5.33
N VAL A 101 8.91 -0.36 -4.08
CA VAL A 101 9.47 -1.18 -3.01
C VAL A 101 8.29 -1.71 -2.19
N GLU A 102 8.30 -3.02 -2.00
CA GLU A 102 7.28 -3.75 -1.27
C GLU A 102 7.93 -4.48 -0.10
N TYR A 103 7.30 -4.38 1.07
CA TYR A 103 7.54 -5.26 2.21
C TYR A 103 6.24 -5.96 2.57
N ILE A 104 6.25 -7.30 2.60
CA ILE A 104 5.09 -8.11 3.03
C ILE A 104 5.50 -8.90 4.25
N GLU A 105 4.77 -8.81 5.36
CA GLU A 105 5.20 -9.50 6.58
C GLU A 105 5.31 -11.02 6.40
N ASN A 106 6.23 -11.62 7.14
CA ASN A 106 6.54 -13.03 7.02
C ASN A 106 5.31 -13.91 7.33
N PRO A 107 4.77 -14.68 6.36
CA PRO A 107 3.56 -15.48 6.56
C PRO A 107 3.75 -16.58 7.61
N ALA A 108 4.98 -16.98 7.93
CA ALA A 108 5.25 -17.97 8.97
C ALA A 108 4.88 -17.47 10.38
N PHE A 109 4.92 -16.15 10.61
CA PHE A 109 4.61 -15.54 11.90
C PHE A 109 3.24 -14.85 11.90
N TYR A 110 2.91 -14.14 10.82
CA TYR A 110 1.69 -13.34 10.72
C TYR A 110 0.53 -14.06 10.00
N GLY A 111 0.79 -15.25 9.44
CA GLY A 111 -0.15 -16.01 8.64
C GLY A 111 -0.29 -15.49 7.22
N SER A 112 -0.61 -16.38 6.27
CA SER A 112 -0.70 -16.04 4.83
C SER A 112 -1.73 -14.95 4.51
N SER A 113 -2.74 -14.79 5.35
CA SER A 113 -3.89 -13.89 5.15
C SER A 113 -4.00 -12.78 6.19
N GLY A 114 -3.22 -12.87 7.29
CA GLY A 114 -3.20 -11.88 8.36
C GLY A 114 -2.04 -10.88 8.26
N ARG A 115 -1.04 -11.20 7.43
CA ARG A 115 0.11 -10.34 7.17
C ARG A 115 -0.26 -9.04 6.48
N GLU A 116 0.42 -7.97 6.86
CA GLU A 116 0.27 -6.66 6.25
C GLU A 116 1.25 -6.46 5.09
N SER A 117 0.87 -5.60 4.13
CA SER A 117 1.75 -5.09 3.07
C SER A 117 2.06 -3.61 3.26
N TYR A 118 3.24 -3.22 2.82
CA TYR A 118 3.74 -1.85 2.86
C TYR A 118 4.40 -1.52 1.54
N HIS A 119 3.99 -0.40 0.92
CA HIS A 119 4.52 -0.01 -0.39
C HIS A 119 4.85 1.48 -0.46
N PHE A 120 6.02 1.75 -1.04
CA PHE A 120 6.41 3.08 -1.42
C PHE A 120 7.07 3.08 -2.80
N ALA A 121 6.91 4.21 -3.49
CA ALA A 121 7.55 4.46 -4.77
C ALA A 121 8.85 5.23 -4.57
N ALA A 122 9.86 4.90 -5.37
CA ALA A 122 11.11 5.64 -5.48
C ALA A 122 11.33 6.05 -6.95
N TYR A 123 11.52 7.34 -7.21
CA TYR A 123 11.76 7.90 -8.55
C TYR A 123 12.40 9.28 -8.42
N ASN A 124 13.35 9.65 -9.30
CA ASN A 124 13.96 10.99 -9.36
C ASN A 124 14.35 11.57 -7.98
N ASP A 125 15.10 10.80 -7.18
CA ASP A 125 15.52 11.10 -5.80
C ASP A 125 14.39 11.29 -4.77
N ARG A 126 13.14 11.04 -5.18
CA ARG A 126 11.95 11.12 -4.34
C ARG A 126 11.54 9.74 -3.86
N ILE A 127 10.92 9.72 -2.68
CA ILE A 127 10.29 8.53 -2.13
C ILE A 127 8.95 8.91 -1.55
N LEU A 128 7.89 8.24 -2.00
CA LEU A 128 6.50 8.51 -1.63
C LEU A 128 5.79 7.24 -1.21
N TRP A 129 5.13 7.29 -0.07
CA TRP A 129 4.18 6.27 0.36
C TRP A 129 2.95 6.25 -0.54
N PHE A 130 2.40 5.06 -0.78
CA PHE A 130 1.06 4.95 -1.38
C PHE A 130 0.21 3.79 -0.84
N ASP A 131 0.80 2.82 -0.13
CA ASP A 131 0.06 1.83 0.66
C ASP A 131 0.76 1.55 2.00
N ASN A 132 -0.02 1.50 3.08
CA ASN A 132 0.48 1.24 4.43
C ASN A 132 -0.54 0.37 5.17
N LYS A 133 -0.14 -0.86 5.50
CA LYS A 133 -0.98 -1.90 6.13
C LYS A 133 -2.09 -2.44 5.22
N GLY A 134 -1.73 -2.68 3.97
CA GLY A 134 -2.61 -3.31 3.00
C GLY A 134 -2.56 -4.85 3.06
N SER A 135 -3.10 -5.46 2.01
CA SER A 135 -3.01 -6.90 1.73
C SER A 135 -2.66 -7.14 0.27
N MET A 136 -1.97 -6.17 -0.31
CA MET A 136 -1.65 -6.11 -1.73
C MET A 136 -0.26 -6.71 -1.95
N ARG A 137 -0.13 -7.56 -2.96
CA ARG A 137 1.16 -7.98 -3.51
C ARG A 137 1.26 -7.46 -4.93
N VAL A 138 2.28 -6.68 -5.23
CA VAL A 138 2.51 -6.20 -6.59
C VAL A 138 3.12 -7.33 -7.42
N ASP A 139 2.49 -7.64 -8.54
CA ASP A 139 2.89 -8.71 -9.45
C ASP A 139 3.66 -8.13 -10.65
N HIS A 140 3.17 -7.01 -11.19
CA HIS A 140 3.78 -6.36 -12.34
C HIS A 140 3.75 -4.83 -12.24
N LEU A 141 4.78 -4.20 -12.80
CA LEU A 141 4.87 -2.77 -13.02
C LEU A 141 5.25 -2.52 -14.49
N LEU A 142 4.43 -1.76 -15.21
CA LEU A 142 4.59 -1.51 -16.64
C LEU A 142 4.65 -0.02 -16.93
N LYS A 143 5.67 0.42 -17.68
CA LYS A 143 5.73 1.78 -18.22
C LYS A 143 4.85 1.88 -19.46
N ARG A 144 3.95 2.87 -19.50
CA ARG A 144 3.02 3.13 -20.62
C ARG A 144 3.33 4.43 -21.35
N ALA A 145 3.77 5.45 -20.63
CA ALA A 145 4.32 6.69 -21.17
C ALA A 145 5.44 7.20 -20.25
N ASP A 146 5.96 8.40 -20.50
CA ASP A 146 7.05 8.96 -19.70
C ASP A 146 6.69 9.10 -18.21
N ASP A 147 5.47 9.54 -17.93
CA ASP A 147 4.91 9.81 -16.61
C ASP A 147 3.84 8.81 -16.18
N LEU A 148 3.54 7.80 -17.01
CA LEU A 148 2.40 6.88 -16.83
C LEU A 148 2.86 5.44 -16.69
N TYR A 149 2.43 4.79 -15.61
CA TYR A 149 2.70 3.40 -15.31
C TYR A 149 1.43 2.66 -14.92
N TYR A 150 1.36 1.36 -15.21
CA TYR A 150 0.34 0.47 -14.67
C TYR A 150 0.95 -0.47 -13.65
N MET A 151 0.29 -0.57 -12.50
CA MET A 151 0.64 -1.49 -11.42
C MET A 151 -0.45 -2.53 -11.28
N LEU A 152 -0.05 -3.80 -11.44
CA LEU A 152 -0.93 -4.95 -11.31
C LEU A 152 -0.58 -5.64 -10.00
N ALA A 153 -1.58 -5.90 -9.20
CA ALA A 153 -1.40 -6.48 -7.89
C ALA A 153 -2.49 -7.51 -7.58
N THR A 154 -2.18 -8.38 -6.63
CA THR A 154 -3.07 -9.41 -6.11
C THR A 154 -3.38 -9.12 -4.65
N ASP A 155 -4.65 -9.17 -4.29
CA ASP A 155 -5.08 -9.20 -2.90
C ASP A 155 -4.95 -10.62 -2.33
N TYR A 156 -4.22 -10.74 -1.23
CA TYR A 156 -3.98 -12.02 -0.55
C TYR A 156 -4.71 -12.14 0.81
N ARG A 157 -5.62 -11.22 1.12
CA ARG A 157 -6.30 -11.13 2.42
C ARG A 157 -7.09 -12.39 2.79
N MET A 158 -7.44 -13.24 1.83
CA MET A 158 -8.16 -14.48 2.06
C MET A 158 -7.35 -15.68 1.58
N SER A 159 -7.14 -16.67 2.44
CA SER A 159 -6.30 -17.84 2.10
C SER A 159 -6.93 -18.73 1.01
N MET A 160 -8.23 -18.61 0.83
CA MET A 160 -9.02 -19.39 -0.14
C MET A 160 -9.51 -18.57 -1.34
N ILE A 161 -9.25 -17.26 -1.36
CA ILE A 161 -9.70 -16.35 -2.41
C ILE A 161 -8.60 -15.33 -2.66
N THR A 162 -8.19 -15.16 -3.92
CA THR A 162 -7.34 -14.03 -4.32
C THR A 162 -8.11 -13.15 -5.28
N GLY A 163 -7.99 -11.85 -5.07
CA GLY A 163 -8.54 -10.85 -5.97
C GLY A 163 -7.43 -10.14 -6.72
N ILE A 164 -7.78 -9.43 -7.78
CA ILE A 164 -6.83 -8.65 -8.56
C ILE A 164 -7.15 -7.15 -8.45
N GLN A 165 -6.10 -6.34 -8.53
CA GLN A 165 -6.16 -4.87 -8.50
C GLN A 165 -5.29 -4.32 -9.63
N LEU A 166 -5.82 -3.38 -10.40
CA LEU A 166 -5.08 -2.65 -11.43
C LEU A 166 -5.13 -1.17 -11.10
N PHE A 167 -3.95 -0.54 -11.05
CA PHE A 167 -3.80 0.88 -10.81
C PHE A 167 -3.06 1.56 -11.94
N GLU A 168 -3.51 2.77 -12.24
CA GLU A 168 -2.76 3.78 -12.93
C GLU A 168 -1.90 4.54 -11.93
N LEU A 169 -0.61 4.66 -12.22
CA LEU A 169 0.35 5.44 -11.47
C LEU A 169 0.82 6.59 -12.37
N ARG A 170 0.49 7.84 -11.98
CA ARG A 170 0.95 9.05 -12.68
C ARG A 170 1.99 9.79 -11.86
N LEU A 171 3.16 9.99 -12.46
CA LEU A 171 4.25 10.77 -11.87
C LEU A 171 4.07 12.25 -12.23
N ASN A 172 3.72 13.05 -11.22
CA ASN A 172 3.82 14.49 -11.31
C ASN A 172 5.13 14.95 -10.66
N GLN A 173 5.46 16.24 -10.83
CA GLN A 173 6.68 16.81 -10.26
C GLN A 173 6.82 16.53 -8.76
N ASP A 174 5.72 16.60 -7.99
CA ASP A 174 5.77 16.49 -6.52
C ASP A 174 4.99 15.33 -5.91
N GLU A 175 4.22 14.60 -6.70
CA GLU A 175 3.31 13.57 -6.20
C GLU A 175 3.26 12.36 -7.13
N LEU A 176 2.93 11.21 -6.54
CA LEU A 176 2.49 10.03 -7.24
C LEU A 176 0.98 9.96 -7.08
N GLN A 177 0.25 10.07 -8.18
CA GLN A 177 -1.18 9.82 -8.19
C GLN A 177 -1.43 8.34 -8.47
N VAL A 178 -2.28 7.72 -7.65
CA VAL A 178 -2.68 6.31 -7.78
C VAL A 178 -4.18 6.26 -8.04
N HIS A 179 -4.58 5.81 -9.24
CA HIS A 179 -5.98 5.72 -9.65
C HIS A 179 -6.35 4.27 -9.98
N PRO A 180 -7.41 3.70 -9.40
CA PRO A 180 -7.85 2.36 -9.75
C PRO A 180 -8.41 2.34 -11.17
N LEU A 181 -8.06 1.29 -11.92
CA LEU A 181 -8.50 1.09 -13.30
C LEU A 181 -9.51 -0.06 -13.47
N LEU A 182 -9.72 -0.88 -12.43
CA LEU A 182 -10.77 -1.90 -12.44
C LEU A 182 -12.10 -1.29 -11.97
N THR A 183 -13.19 -1.72 -12.60
CA THR A 183 -14.55 -1.40 -12.15
C THR A 183 -15.44 -2.62 -12.24
N LYS A 184 -16.62 -2.55 -11.61
CA LYS A 184 -17.63 -3.60 -11.66
C LYS A 184 -18.05 -3.85 -13.11
N VAL A 185 -18.12 -5.13 -13.48
CA VAL A 185 -18.54 -5.60 -14.79
C VAL A 185 -19.92 -6.21 -14.68
N GLY A 186 -20.94 -5.57 -15.26
CA GLY A 186 -22.26 -6.17 -15.51
C GLY A 186 -22.87 -6.95 -14.34
N ASP A 187 -23.73 -7.91 -14.69
CA ASP A 187 -24.29 -8.93 -13.79
C ASP A 187 -23.63 -10.30 -14.04
N GLU A 188 -22.32 -10.33 -14.30
CA GLU A 188 -21.57 -11.58 -14.44
C GLU A 188 -21.47 -12.26 -13.07
N GLY A 189 -22.46 -13.11 -12.77
CA GLY A 189 -22.78 -13.57 -11.42
C GLY A 189 -21.73 -14.41 -10.68
N LYS A 190 -20.52 -14.59 -11.24
CA LYS A 190 -19.37 -15.19 -10.55
C LYS A 190 -18.29 -14.18 -10.17
N PHE A 191 -18.42 -12.91 -10.57
CA PHE A 191 -17.43 -11.89 -10.26
C PHE A 191 -18.01 -10.88 -9.27
N THR A 192 -17.24 -10.61 -8.22
CA THR A 192 -17.59 -9.64 -7.19
C THR A 192 -16.55 -8.54 -7.16
N TYR A 193 -16.98 -7.28 -7.24
CA TYR A 193 -16.09 -6.13 -7.14
C TYR A 193 -16.26 -5.44 -5.79
N ASP A 194 -15.17 -5.37 -5.03
CA ASP A 194 -15.06 -4.55 -3.83
C ASP A 194 -14.70 -3.11 -4.25
N SER A 195 -15.69 -2.23 -4.25
CA SER A 195 -15.49 -0.83 -4.62
C SER A 195 -14.72 0.00 -3.59
N GLN A 196 -14.62 -0.46 -2.35
CA GLN A 196 -13.89 0.26 -1.29
C GLN A 196 -12.39 0.03 -1.42
N ASN A 197 -11.98 -1.20 -1.76
CA ASN A 197 -10.58 -1.57 -1.91
C ASN A 197 -10.13 -1.69 -3.38
N HIS A 198 -11.06 -1.51 -4.33
CA HIS A 198 -10.86 -1.63 -5.78
C HIS A 198 -10.37 -3.01 -6.23
N ILE A 199 -10.92 -4.07 -5.63
CA ILE A 199 -10.52 -5.45 -5.87
C ILE A 199 -11.58 -6.19 -6.67
N LEU A 200 -11.17 -6.89 -7.72
CA LEU A 200 -12.03 -7.83 -8.44
C LEU A 200 -11.76 -9.26 -7.97
N TYR A 201 -12.80 -9.93 -7.50
CA TYR A 201 -12.78 -11.32 -7.05
C TYR A 201 -13.56 -12.23 -8.01
N TYR A 202 -13.15 -13.50 -8.05
CA TYR A 202 -13.93 -14.59 -8.62
C TYR A 202 -14.52 -15.44 -7.47
N ASP A 203 -15.81 -15.73 -7.54
CA ASP A 203 -16.58 -16.36 -6.48
C ASP A 203 -15.93 -17.65 -5.98
N ASN A 204 -15.65 -17.69 -4.66
CA ASN A 204 -15.05 -18.82 -3.95
C ASN A 204 -13.76 -19.38 -4.59
N GLY A 205 -13.04 -18.54 -5.34
CA GLY A 205 -11.85 -18.98 -6.06
C GLY A 205 -10.77 -17.91 -6.09
N HIS A 206 -9.70 -18.27 -6.79
CA HIS A 206 -8.57 -17.39 -6.99
C HIS A 206 -8.70 -16.68 -8.33
N LEU A 207 -8.20 -15.46 -8.40
CA LEU A 207 -7.99 -14.74 -9.65
C LEU A 207 -6.54 -14.25 -9.68
N TYR A 208 -5.86 -14.46 -10.80
CA TYR A 208 -4.45 -14.14 -10.99
C TYR A 208 -4.21 -13.48 -12.35
N TRP A 209 -3.14 -12.68 -12.42
CA TRP A 209 -2.62 -12.13 -13.67
C TRP A 209 -1.94 -13.22 -14.49
N LYS A 210 -2.22 -13.28 -15.79
CA LYS A 210 -1.61 -14.24 -16.72
C LYS A 210 -0.68 -13.55 -17.72
N GLU A 211 -1.24 -12.67 -18.53
CA GLU A 211 -0.50 -11.98 -19.59
C GLU A 211 -1.12 -10.60 -19.84
N ILE A 212 -0.28 -9.64 -20.20
CA ILE A 212 -0.72 -8.30 -20.55
C ILE A 212 -0.41 -8.10 -22.03
N ALA A 213 -1.45 -7.84 -22.83
CA ALA A 213 -1.24 -7.60 -24.26
C ALA A 213 -0.34 -6.37 -24.45
N ALA A 214 0.51 -6.42 -25.49
CA ALA A 214 1.50 -5.38 -25.75
C ALA A 214 0.87 -4.00 -26.02
N ASN A 215 -0.34 -3.96 -26.59
CA ASN A 215 -1.12 -2.73 -26.80
C ASN A 215 -1.72 -2.17 -25.50
N GLY A 216 -1.74 -2.95 -24.41
CA GLY A 216 -2.35 -2.59 -23.14
C GLY A 216 -3.88 -2.60 -23.16
N GLU A 217 -4.55 -2.83 -24.29
CA GLU A 217 -6.02 -2.77 -24.37
C GLU A 217 -6.69 -3.99 -23.74
N GLU A 218 -5.97 -5.11 -23.69
CA GLU A 218 -6.43 -6.37 -23.14
C GLU A 218 -5.45 -6.93 -22.09
N ILE A 219 -5.99 -7.44 -20.98
CA ILE A 219 -5.22 -8.12 -19.94
C ILE A 219 -5.88 -9.48 -19.66
N ALA A 220 -5.11 -10.55 -19.84
CA ALA A 220 -5.55 -11.90 -19.54
C ALA A 220 -5.40 -12.18 -18.04
N VAL A 221 -6.45 -12.73 -17.46
CA VAL A 221 -6.52 -13.18 -16.07
C VAL A 221 -7.04 -14.61 -16.02
N THR A 222 -6.73 -15.35 -14.96
CA THR A 222 -7.11 -16.76 -14.85
C THR A 222 -7.50 -17.11 -13.43
N ASN A 223 -8.41 -18.06 -13.27
CA ASN A 223 -8.69 -18.70 -11.98
C ASN A 223 -8.01 -20.07 -11.83
N GLY A 224 -7.19 -20.48 -12.81
CA GLY A 224 -6.54 -21.79 -12.89
C GLY A 224 -7.28 -22.81 -13.75
N ASP A 225 -8.60 -22.68 -13.89
CA ASP A 225 -9.45 -23.55 -14.71
C ASP A 225 -9.89 -22.89 -16.03
N GLU A 226 -10.14 -21.58 -15.98
CA GLU A 226 -10.66 -20.75 -17.06
C GLU A 226 -9.78 -19.49 -17.21
N ASP A 227 -9.67 -19.01 -18.45
CA ASP A 227 -9.05 -17.73 -18.78
C ASP A 227 -10.13 -16.70 -19.08
N PHE A 228 -9.92 -15.48 -18.60
CA PHE A 228 -10.77 -14.33 -18.85
C PHE A 228 -9.94 -13.18 -19.40
N VAL A 229 -10.62 -12.23 -20.06
CA VAL A 229 -9.96 -11.05 -20.63
C VAL A 229 -10.61 -9.80 -20.07
N LEU A 230 -9.79 -8.93 -19.49
CA LEU A 230 -10.15 -7.56 -19.15
C LEU A 230 -9.85 -6.67 -20.36
N LYS A 231 -10.84 -5.91 -20.82
CA LYS A 231 -10.70 -4.95 -21.92
C LYS A 231 -10.91 -3.53 -21.43
N VAL A 232 -10.13 -2.60 -21.96
CA VAL A 232 -10.34 -1.17 -21.74
C VAL A 232 -11.66 -0.74 -22.42
N ALA A 233 -12.52 -0.05 -21.68
CA ALA A 233 -13.75 0.53 -22.19
C ALA A 233 -13.53 1.99 -22.64
N GLU A 234 -14.56 2.60 -23.22
CA GLU A 234 -14.50 4.00 -23.72
C GLU A 234 -14.16 5.03 -22.63
N ASP A 235 -14.43 4.72 -21.36
CA ASP A 235 -14.10 5.56 -20.21
C ASP A 235 -12.67 5.33 -19.68
N GLY A 236 -11.88 4.47 -20.34
CA GLY A 236 -10.52 4.13 -19.95
C GLY A 236 -10.41 3.12 -18.81
N LEU A 237 -11.53 2.57 -18.32
CA LEU A 237 -11.53 1.56 -17.26
C LEU A 237 -11.56 0.15 -17.85
N TYR A 238 -10.90 -0.77 -17.16
CA TYR A 238 -10.89 -2.18 -17.54
C TYR A 238 -12.13 -2.89 -17.01
N ARG A 239 -12.74 -3.68 -17.89
CA ARG A 239 -13.92 -4.49 -17.62
C ARG A 239 -13.72 -5.88 -18.21
N LEU A 240 -14.25 -6.90 -17.54
CA LEU A 240 -14.33 -8.25 -18.10
C LEU A 240 -15.09 -8.16 -19.43
N SER A 241 -14.47 -8.71 -20.47
CA SER A 241 -15.16 -8.97 -21.72
C SER A 241 -16.00 -10.21 -21.51
N SER A 242 -17.31 -10.11 -21.73
CA SER A 242 -18.15 -11.29 -21.86
C SER A 242 -17.52 -12.23 -22.88
N SER A 243 -17.34 -13.50 -22.52
CA SER A 243 -17.02 -14.55 -23.49
C SER A 243 -18.16 -14.60 -24.51
N GLU A 244 -17.87 -14.31 -25.78
CA GLU A 244 -18.80 -14.57 -26.89
C GLU A 244 -19.10 -16.08 -27.03
#